data_AF-W1YCD2-F1
#
_entry.id   AF-W1YCD2-F1
#
_cell.length_a   1.000
_cell.length_b   1.000
_cell.length_c   1.000
_cell.angle_alpha   90.00
_cell.angle_beta   90.00
_cell.angle_gamma   90.00
#
_symmetry.space_group_name_H-M   'P 1'
#
loop_
_entity.id
_entity.type
_entity.pdbx_description
1 polymer ?
#
loop_
_entity_poly.entity_id
_entity_poly.type
_entity_poly.pdbx_seq_one_letter_code
_entity_poly.pdbx_strand_id
1 'polypeptide(L)'
;HTEHGKEMLHNFLYEVCGFTGTWTMANYAKSAIEDIRKTVGDGKVLLALSGGVDSSVAAALISKAVGDQLTCIFVDHGLMR
;
A
#
# COMPACT_ATOMS: atom_id res chain seq x y z
N HIS A 1 -3.10 -26.26 7.38
CA HIS A 1 -3.97 -26.85 6.34
C HIS A 1 -5.29 -27.33 6.94
N THR A 2 -5.97 -26.51 7.74
CA THR A 2 -7.28 -26.87 8.30
C THR A 2 -8.33 -26.68 7.21
N GLU A 3 -9.05 -27.75 6.88
CA GLU A 3 -10.01 -27.82 5.77
C GLU A 3 -11.05 -26.67 5.80
N HIS A 4 -11.62 -26.39 6.97
CA HIS A 4 -12.60 -25.31 7.17
C HIS A 4 -12.04 -24.07 7.89
N GLY A 5 -10.71 -23.89 7.92
CA GLY A 5 -10.09 -22.82 8.71
C GLY A 5 -10.54 -21.41 8.31
N LYS A 6 -10.79 -21.17 7.02
CA LYS A 6 -11.28 -19.87 6.53
C LYS A 6 -12.72 -19.58 6.99
N GLU A 7 -13.58 -20.60 6.96
CA GLU A 7 -14.99 -20.47 7.38
C GLU A 7 -15.09 -20.23 8.88
N MET A 8 -14.26 -20.91 9.67
CA MET A 8 -14.17 -20.68 11.12
C MET A 8 -13.78 -19.23 11.45
N LEU A 9 -12.77 -18.69 10.77
CA LEU A 9 -12.35 -17.29 10.95
C LEU A 9 -13.43 -16.30 10.47
N HIS A 10 -14.10 -16.61 9.35
CA HIS A 10 -15.20 -15.81 8.86
C HIS A 10 -16.33 -15.73 9.90
N ASN A 11 -16.82 -16.87 10.39
CA ASN A 11 -17.92 -16.89 11.34
C ASN A 11 -17.55 -16.18 12.65
N PHE A 12 -16.31 -16.32 13.11
CA PHE A 12 -15.84 -15.58 14.29
C PHE A 12 -15.87 -14.06 14.05
N LEU A 13 -15.27 -13.58 12.96
CA LEU A 13 -15.17 -12.14 12.70
C LEU A 13 -16.53 -11.49 12.41
N TYR A 14 -17.38 -12.12 11.63
CA TYR A 14 -18.62 -11.52 11.13
C TYR A 14 -19.85 -11.87 11.97
N GLU A 15 -20.01 -13.13 12.36
CA GLU A 15 -21.21 -13.58 13.10
C GLU A 15 -21.07 -13.36 14.62
N VAL A 16 -19.88 -13.57 15.18
CA VAL A 16 -19.66 -13.43 16.64
C VAL A 16 -19.24 -12.00 17.00
N CYS A 17 -18.21 -11.47 16.33
CA CYS A 17 -17.69 -10.13 16.62
C CYS A 17 -18.44 -9.00 15.90
N GLY A 18 -19.26 -9.30 14.89
CA GLY A 18 -20.07 -8.29 14.18
C GLY A 18 -19.27 -7.31 13.32
N PHE A 19 -18.06 -7.68 12.85
CA PHE A 19 -17.31 -6.83 11.92
C PHE A 19 -18.05 -6.69 10.58
N THR A 20 -17.86 -5.55 9.90
CA THR A 20 -18.55 -5.23 8.65
C THR A 20 -17.68 -5.42 7.39
N GLY A 21 -16.42 -5.83 7.56
CA GLY A 21 -15.51 -6.08 6.42
C GLY A 21 -15.09 -4.81 5.67
N THR A 22 -15.08 -3.66 6.35
CA THR A 22 -14.71 -2.36 5.75
C THR A 22 -13.25 -2.28 5.31
N TRP A 23 -12.40 -3.19 5.78
CA TRP A 23 -11.02 -3.28 5.34
C TRP A 23 -10.93 -3.90 3.94
N THR A 24 -10.82 -3.03 2.94
CA THR A 24 -10.56 -3.39 1.55
C THR A 24 -9.31 -2.67 1.08
N MET A 25 -8.61 -3.23 0.08
CA MET A 25 -7.43 -2.56 -0.49
C MET A 25 -7.78 -1.18 -1.07
N ALA A 26 -9.00 -0.99 -1.57
CA ALA A 26 -9.48 0.31 -2.05
C ALA A 26 -9.61 1.34 -0.91
N ASN A 27 -10.18 0.94 0.23
CA ASN A 27 -10.31 1.81 1.40
C ASN A 27 -8.93 2.10 2.01
N TYR A 28 -8.08 1.08 2.14
CA TYR A 28 -6.72 1.26 2.62
C TYR A 28 -5.91 2.21 1.74
N ALA A 29 -5.94 2.04 0.41
CA ALA A 29 -5.21 2.91 -0.51
C ALA A 29 -5.64 4.38 -0.37
N LYS A 30 -6.94 4.65 -0.17
CA LYS A 30 -7.44 6.02 0.07
C LYS A 30 -6.86 6.59 1.37
N SER A 31 -6.98 5.85 2.48
CA SER A 31 -6.44 6.29 3.78
C SER A 31 -4.92 6.51 3.72
N ALA A 32 -4.18 5.58 3.11
CA ALA A 32 -2.73 5.70 2.94
C ALA A 32 -2.34 6.93 2.12
N ILE A 33 -3.06 7.22 1.02
CA ILE A 33 -2.82 8.42 0.20
C ILE A 33 -3.04 9.70 1.00
N GLU A 34 -4.12 9.77 1.79
CA GLU A 34 -4.41 10.92 2.66
C GLU A 34 -3.36 11.10 3.73
N ASP A 35 -2.92 10.02 4.37
CA ASP A 35 -1.89 10.05 5.40
C ASP A 35 -0.55 10.51 4.81
N ILE A 36 -0.14 9.97 3.66
CA ILE A 36 1.07 10.42 2.95
C ILE A 36 0.99 11.91 2.63
N ARG A 37 -0.15 12.39 2.13
CA ARG A 37 -0.32 13.82 1.81
C ARG A 37 -0.20 14.70 3.05
N LYS A 38 -0.78 14.29 4.18
CA LYS A 38 -0.67 15.00 5.46
C LYS A 38 0.76 15.01 6.00
N THR A 39 1.46 13.88 5.89
CA THR A 39 2.84 13.75 6.37
C THR A 39 3.82 14.56 5.52
N VAL A 40 3.65 14.57 4.20
CA VAL A 40 4.56 15.28 3.28
C VAL A 40 4.30 16.78 3.28
N GLY A 41 3.04 17.22 3.32
CA GLY A 41 2.68 18.63 3.21
C GLY A 41 3.27 19.25 1.94
N ASP A 42 4.04 20.32 2.10
CA ASP A 42 4.73 21.02 0.99
C ASP A 42 6.17 20.51 0.76
N GLY A 43 6.57 19.42 1.42
CA GLY A 43 7.89 18.82 1.30
C GLY A 43 8.14 18.15 -0.05
N LYS A 44 9.38 17.72 -0.28
CA LYS A 44 9.74 16.89 -1.44
C LYS A 44 10.01 15.46 -0.98
N VAL A 45 9.63 14.48 -1.81
CA VAL A 45 9.82 13.05 -1.55
C VAL A 45 10.83 12.49 -2.52
N LEU A 46 11.80 11.73 -2.01
CA LEU A 46 12.77 11.00 -2.81
C LEU A 46 12.54 9.50 -2.64
N LEU A 47 12.35 8.77 -3.73
CA LEU A 47 12.14 7.33 -3.72
C LEU A 47 13.19 6.62 -4.56
N ALA A 48 13.91 5.66 -3.96
CA ALA A 48 14.76 4.75 -4.71
C ALA A 48 13.94 3.59 -5.28
N LEU A 49 13.86 3.49 -6.60
CA LEU A 49 13.22 2.40 -7.33
C LEU A 49 14.23 1.29 -7.58
N SER A 50 13.93 0.08 -7.09
CA SER A 50 14.72 -1.13 -7.35
C SER A 50 14.16 -1.98 -8.50
N GLY A 51 12.96 -1.68 -8.98
CA GLY A 51 12.25 -2.50 -9.98
C GLY A 51 11.47 -3.68 -9.40
N GLY A 52 11.51 -3.87 -8.07
CA GLY A 52 10.67 -4.85 -7.37
C GLY A 52 9.23 -4.37 -7.19
N VAL A 53 8.28 -5.30 -7.10
CA VAL A 53 6.83 -5.04 -6.96
C VAL A 53 6.53 -4.06 -5.82
N ASP A 54 7.16 -4.23 -4.66
CA ASP A 54 6.94 -3.36 -3.50
C ASP A 54 7.35 -1.91 -3.79
N SER A 55 8.52 -1.72 -4.40
CA SER A 55 9.02 -0.38 -4.77
C SER A 55 8.13 0.30 -5.80
N SER A 56 7.54 -0.46 -6.73
CA SER A 56 6.63 0.05 -7.75
C SER A 56 5.26 0.41 -7.17
N VAL A 57 4.71 -0.41 -6.27
CA VAL A 57 3.44 -0.11 -5.58
C VAL A 57 3.60 1.11 -4.67
N ALA A 58 4.72 1.20 -3.94
CA ALA A 58 5.04 2.37 -3.13
C ALA A 58 5.16 3.65 -3.99
N ALA A 59 5.87 3.58 -5.12
CA ALA A 59 5.95 4.70 -6.07
C ALA A 59 4.58 5.13 -6.57
N ALA A 60 3.72 4.18 -6.94
CA ALA A 60 2.38 4.48 -7.42
C ALA A 60 1.49 5.13 -6.35
N LEU A 61 1.57 4.69 -5.09
CA LEU A 61 0.81 5.29 -4.00
C LEU A 61 1.28 6.71 -3.68
N ILE A 62 2.60 6.91 -3.56
CA ILE A 62 3.19 8.22 -3.26
C ILE A 62 2.94 9.19 -4.41
N SER A 63 3.09 8.74 -5.67
CA SER A 63 2.81 9.56 -6.86
C SER A 63 1.34 10.04 -6.88
N LYS A 64 0.38 9.18 -6.50
CA LYS A 64 -1.03 9.58 -6.35
C LYS A 64 -1.27 10.57 -5.22
N ALA A 65 -0.45 10.53 -4.17
CA ALA A 65 -0.59 11.41 -3.02
C ALA A 65 -0.04 12.82 -3.26
N VAL A 66 1.17 12.92 -3.84
CA VAL A 66 1.96 14.15 -3.86
C VAL A 66 2.46 14.57 -5.26
N GLY A 67 2.16 13.81 -6.32
CA GLY A 67 2.43 14.19 -7.71
C GLY A 67 3.87 14.66 -7.95
N ASP A 68 4.01 15.92 -8.37
CA ASP A 68 5.28 16.56 -8.75
C ASP A 68 6.27 16.75 -7.59
N GLN A 69 5.84 16.53 -6.34
CA GLN A 69 6.74 16.53 -5.18
C GLN A 69 7.59 15.25 -5.10
N LEU A 70 7.27 14.21 -5.88
CA LEU A 70 7.98 12.94 -5.90
C LEU A 70 9.08 12.91 -6.96
N THR A 71 10.31 12.66 -6.53
CA THR A 71 11.44 12.32 -7.38
C THR A 71 11.80 10.85 -7.19
N CYS A 72 11.71 10.07 -8.26
CA CYS A 72 12.14 8.67 -8.25
C CYS A 72 13.55 8.54 -8.82
N ILE A 73 14.45 7.87 -8.10
CA ILE A 73 15.77 7.49 -8.58
C ILE A 73 15.75 5.98 -8.86
N PHE A 74 15.93 5.59 -10.11
CA PHE A 74 16.17 4.20 -10.48
C PHE A 74 17.68 4.00 -10.66
N VAL A 75 18.26 3.04 -9.94
CA VAL A 75 19.68 2.69 -10.06
C VAL A 75 19.80 1.34 -10.73
N ASP A 76 20.18 1.35 -11.99
CA ASP A 76 20.55 0.12 -12.70
C ASP A 76 22.00 -0.24 -12.35
N HIS A 77 22.17 -1.33 -11.61
CA HIS A 77 23.48 -1.86 -11.24
C HIS A 77 24.06 -2.82 -12.30
N GLY A 78 23.43 -2.95 -13.47
CA GLY A 78 23.91 -3.77 -14.59
C GLY A 78 23.75 -5.29 -14.40
N LEU A 79 23.01 -5.72 -13.36
CA LEU A 79 22.68 -7.13 -13.09
C LEU A 79 21.16 -7.36 -13.08
N MET A 80 20.41 -6.44 -13.67
CA MET A 80 18.96 -6.59 -13.86
C MET A 80 18.71 -7.71 -14.89
N ARG A 81 17.60 -8.44 -14.72
CA ARG A 81 17.21 -9.58 -15.58
C ARG A 81 16.53 -9.16 -16.86
#